data_AF-A0A9D9TLY5-F1
#
_entry.id   AF-A0A9D9TLY5-F1
#
_cell.length_a   1.000
_cell.length_b   1.000
_cell.length_c   1.000
_cell.angle_alpha   90.00
_cell.angle_beta   90.00
_cell.angle_gamma   90.00
#
_symmetry.space_group_name_H-M   'P 1'
#
loop_
_entity.id
_entity.type
_entity.pdbx_description
1 polymer ?
#
loop_
_entity_poly.entity_id
_entity_poly.type
_entity_poly.pdbx_seq_one_letter_code
_entity_poly.pdbx_strand_id
1 'polypeptide(L)'
;MLSFFRVNALYHIFTLFLFSVLLRLPVYLNGLPELIPELQWMLVGERINRGFLMYAEIWDNTAPLSAMVYAGIDLLFGRSQVAYQIFGLFLTTFQAVYFNIMLNNRDVFIKRSFLPGLFYVLFLNISFDCCTLSPVLMSTTFLLFAFSSLTKQLKRLETSDEVFEIGFFIALATLFYPPACVFLLWVIMALMFFSGSSFRQYSLTMFGFILPILFVSLFFYLKDSSDTYFQNFITSVFQIRQYNLNDFKTLFSTLLLPLVFGIMGFLRLTNAMGFNNYQIRSQQVMILWVLFAVVSIGLMPFLAPMQFIVFMPCLAFFTVSFFELYTKKWLAELIFLALMFAILLVNYQAILFPNSESFAKLNNLKLKQKSAYDFKKRKILVLGEGLEEYQNNYSATPYINWNLSKHELEGMDNYLHVINVYKNFDKDPPEVIIDKEKLAIKLFDRIPSIGSKYKKILPNVYERKY
;
A
#
# COMPACT_ATOMS: atom_id res chain seq x y z
N MET A 1 3.66 -0.66 -31.09
CA MET A 1 3.68 -0.11 -29.72
C MET A 1 4.88 -0.58 -28.92
N LEU A 2 5.12 -1.88 -28.76
CA LEU A 2 6.34 -2.40 -28.10
C LEU A 2 7.61 -1.95 -28.83
N SER A 3 7.60 -1.98 -30.17
CA SER A 3 8.72 -1.51 -31.01
C SER A 3 9.11 -0.04 -30.77
N PHE A 4 8.13 0.83 -30.47
CA PHE A 4 8.33 2.24 -30.18
C PHE A 4 9.16 2.42 -28.89
N PHE A 5 8.75 1.75 -27.81
CA PHE A 5 9.44 1.82 -26.51
C PHE A 5 10.78 1.04 -26.46
N ARG A 6 11.22 0.39 -27.54
CA ARG A 6 12.57 -0.20 -27.61
C ARG A 6 13.68 0.83 -27.79
N VAL A 7 13.32 2.08 -28.09
CA VAL A 7 14.29 3.18 -28.24
C VAL A 7 14.36 3.99 -26.95
N ASN A 8 15.58 4.40 -26.58
CA ASN A 8 15.80 5.32 -25.47
C ASN A 8 15.85 6.77 -25.98
N ALA A 9 14.75 7.51 -25.86
CA ALA A 9 14.68 8.93 -26.21
C ALA A 9 13.82 9.72 -25.22
N LEU A 10 14.16 10.99 -24.98
CA LEU A 10 13.53 11.82 -23.94
C LEU A 10 12.00 11.98 -24.12
N TYR A 11 11.50 12.06 -25.36
CA TYR A 11 10.07 12.16 -25.62
C TYR A 11 9.28 10.92 -25.13
N HIS A 12 9.95 9.77 -24.92
CA HIS A 12 9.28 8.59 -24.38
C HIS A 12 8.79 8.79 -22.96
N ILE A 13 9.41 9.69 -22.17
CA ILE A 13 8.94 10.08 -20.84
C ILE A 13 7.54 10.67 -20.95
N PHE A 14 7.34 11.62 -21.87
CA PHE A 14 6.04 12.23 -22.11
C PHE A 14 5.02 11.21 -22.63
N THR A 15 5.41 10.34 -23.56
CA THR A 15 4.48 9.30 -24.05
C THR A 15 4.11 8.27 -22.98
N LEU A 16 5.01 7.98 -22.03
CA LEU A 16 4.74 7.06 -20.94
C LEU A 16 3.78 7.68 -19.92
N PHE A 17 3.91 8.99 -19.66
CA PHE A 17 2.92 9.73 -18.89
C PHE A 17 1.55 9.71 -19.59
N LEU A 18 1.49 10.06 -20.88
CA LEU A 18 0.26 10.01 -21.65
C LEU A 18 -0.35 8.60 -21.64
N PHE A 19 0.47 7.57 -21.76
CA PHE A 19 0.03 6.18 -21.71
C PHE A 19 -0.58 5.83 -20.34
N SER A 20 0.06 6.23 -19.23
CA SER A 20 -0.49 6.02 -17.89
C SER A 20 -1.82 6.73 -17.68
N VAL A 21 -1.97 7.95 -18.20
CA VAL A 21 -3.25 8.69 -18.19
C VAL A 21 -4.31 7.94 -18.99
N LEU A 22 -4.00 7.53 -20.23
CA LEU A 22 -4.95 6.85 -21.12
C LEU A 22 -5.44 5.51 -20.54
N LEU A 23 -4.57 4.74 -19.88
CA LEU A 23 -4.96 3.48 -19.25
C LEU A 23 -5.98 3.67 -18.11
N ARG A 24 -5.89 4.79 -17.38
CA ARG A 24 -6.79 5.08 -16.24
C ARG A 24 -8.00 5.93 -16.60
N LEU A 25 -7.99 6.61 -17.75
CA LEU A 25 -9.06 7.51 -18.16
C LEU A 25 -10.44 6.84 -18.19
N PRO A 26 -10.64 5.62 -18.74
CA PRO A 26 -11.94 4.94 -18.71
C PRO A 26 -12.43 4.62 -17.29
N VAL A 27 -11.48 4.36 -16.38
CA VAL A 27 -11.76 4.08 -14.97
C VAL A 27 -12.21 5.35 -14.25
N TYR A 28 -11.56 6.48 -14.53
CA TYR A 28 -11.91 7.77 -13.94
C TYR A 28 -13.24 8.32 -14.47
N LEU A 29 -13.56 8.12 -15.75
CA LEU A 29 -14.84 8.58 -16.31
C LEU A 29 -16.06 7.83 -15.74
N ASN A 30 -15.91 6.54 -15.43
CA ASN A 30 -17.02 5.72 -14.94
C ASN A 30 -17.19 5.77 -13.41
N GLY A 31 -16.27 6.41 -12.69
CA GLY A 31 -16.24 6.46 -11.23
C GLY A 31 -15.75 5.14 -10.63
N LEU A 32 -14.78 5.24 -9.71
CA LEU A 32 -14.26 4.08 -8.99
C LEU A 32 -15.13 3.77 -7.78
N PRO A 33 -15.44 2.49 -7.50
CA PRO A 33 -16.07 2.13 -6.24
C PRO A 33 -15.11 2.46 -5.10
N GLU A 34 -15.60 3.18 -4.09
CA GLU A 34 -14.83 3.44 -2.87
C GLU A 34 -14.48 2.12 -2.17
N LEU A 35 -13.22 2.01 -1.78
CA LEU A 35 -12.70 0.85 -1.06
C LEU A 35 -12.73 1.10 0.45
N ILE A 36 -13.00 0.06 1.25
CA ILE A 36 -12.98 0.14 2.72
C ILE A 36 -11.62 0.67 3.23
N PRO A 37 -10.45 0.16 2.77
CA PRO A 37 -9.16 0.72 3.16
C PRO A 37 -8.97 2.18 2.75
N GLU A 38 -9.48 2.59 1.58
CA GLU A 38 -9.38 3.97 1.09
C GLU A 38 -10.19 4.93 1.98
N LEU A 39 -11.41 4.54 2.35
CA LEU A 39 -12.23 5.28 3.29
C LEU A 39 -11.57 5.39 4.67
N GLN A 40 -10.96 4.29 5.15
CA GLN A 40 -10.22 4.27 6.40
C GLN A 40 -9.07 5.27 6.40
N TRP A 41 -8.30 5.36 5.30
CA TRP A 41 -7.23 6.35 5.14
C TRP A 41 -7.74 7.79 5.13
N MET A 42 -8.87 8.05 4.48
CA MET A 42 -9.52 9.36 4.51
C MET A 42 -9.95 9.76 5.93
N LEU A 43 -10.55 8.83 6.68
CA LEU A 43 -10.96 9.07 8.08
C LEU A 43 -9.76 9.33 9.00
N VAL A 44 -8.65 8.63 8.80
CA VAL A 44 -7.41 8.86 9.54
C VAL A 44 -6.88 10.28 9.27
N GLY A 45 -6.80 10.68 8.00
CA GLY A 45 -6.36 12.03 7.63
C GLY A 45 -7.24 13.13 8.24
N GLU A 46 -8.57 12.95 8.13
CA GLU A 46 -9.56 13.85 8.72
C GLU A 46 -9.40 14.00 10.25
N ARG A 47 -9.21 12.89 10.97
CA ARG A 47 -9.04 12.95 12.43
C ARG A 47 -7.73 13.63 12.84
N ILE A 48 -6.64 13.41 12.11
CA ILE A 48 -5.37 14.10 12.39
C ILE A 48 -5.55 15.61 12.24
N ASN A 49 -6.22 16.07 11.18
CA ASN A 49 -6.50 17.49 10.97
C ASN A 49 -7.43 18.10 12.02
N ARG A 50 -8.29 17.29 12.65
CA ARG A 50 -9.11 17.68 13.81
C ARG A 50 -8.34 17.74 15.13
N GLY A 51 -7.03 17.48 15.12
CA GLY A 51 -6.15 17.57 16.29
C GLY A 51 -6.04 16.28 17.11
N PHE A 52 -6.55 15.15 16.61
CA PHE A 52 -6.41 13.87 17.29
C PHE A 52 -5.03 13.25 17.00
N LEU A 53 -4.36 12.78 18.06
CA LEU A 53 -3.07 12.12 17.93
C LEU A 53 -3.22 10.69 17.42
N MET A 54 -2.43 10.32 16.42
CA MET A 54 -2.37 8.96 15.88
C MET A 54 -1.98 7.94 16.97
N TYR A 55 -2.54 6.73 16.90
CA TYR A 55 -2.35 5.59 17.82
C TYR A 55 -2.86 5.78 19.24
N ALA A 56 -2.79 7.00 19.80
CA ALA A 56 -3.38 7.31 21.09
C ALA A 56 -4.90 7.56 20.96
N GLU A 57 -5.30 8.38 19.99
CA GLU A 57 -6.67 8.90 19.85
C GLU A 57 -7.32 8.53 18.50
N ILE A 58 -6.57 7.83 17.66
CA ILE A 58 -7.01 7.24 16.40
C ILE A 58 -6.49 5.82 16.39
N TRP A 59 -7.37 4.84 16.59
CA TRP A 59 -6.98 3.45 16.61
C TRP A 59 -6.98 2.90 15.19
N ASP A 60 -5.78 2.86 14.61
CA ASP A 60 -5.55 2.43 13.24
C ASP A 60 -4.16 1.81 13.05
N ASN A 61 -4.03 0.93 12.06
CA ASN A 61 -2.77 0.25 11.73
C ASN A 61 -1.98 0.94 10.61
N THR A 62 -2.47 2.05 10.06
CA THR A 62 -1.75 2.84 9.06
C THR A 62 -0.42 3.30 9.63
N ALA A 63 0.60 3.37 8.79
CA ALA A 63 1.94 3.78 9.22
C ALA A 63 2.02 5.31 9.40
N PRO A 64 2.95 5.82 10.23
CA PRO A 64 2.97 7.24 10.61
C PRO A 64 3.12 8.19 9.42
N LEU A 65 4.03 7.90 8.48
CA LEU A 65 4.24 8.77 7.32
C LEU A 65 3.08 8.69 6.33
N SER A 66 2.49 7.51 6.13
CA SER A 66 1.27 7.37 5.32
C SER A 66 0.13 8.20 5.89
N ALA A 67 -0.08 8.15 7.21
CA ALA A 67 -1.11 8.93 7.88
C ALA A 67 -0.88 10.44 7.76
N MET A 68 0.37 10.90 7.85
CA MET A 68 0.73 12.31 7.62
C MET A 68 0.44 12.75 6.18
N VAL A 69 0.72 11.91 5.18
CA VAL A 69 0.37 12.21 3.78
C VAL A 69 -1.14 12.31 3.61
N TYR A 70 -1.91 11.40 4.21
CA TYR A 70 -3.37 11.44 4.16
C TYR A 70 -3.96 12.66 4.87
N ALA A 71 -3.39 13.08 6.01
CA ALA A 71 -3.75 14.33 6.65
C ALA A 71 -3.48 15.54 5.74
N GLY A 72 -2.33 15.56 5.04
CA GLY A 72 -2.01 16.60 4.07
C GLY A 72 -2.98 16.65 2.88
N ILE A 73 -3.43 15.50 2.38
CA ILE A 73 -4.45 15.42 1.32
C ILE A 73 -5.79 15.94 1.82
N ASP A 74 -6.23 15.51 3.00
CA ASP A 74 -7.49 15.96 3.59
C ASP A 74 -7.48 17.47 3.89
N LEU A 75 -6.33 18.04 4.28
CA LEU A 75 -6.20 19.47 4.54
C LEU A 75 -6.41 20.31 3.27
N LEU A 76 -5.97 19.81 2.12
CA LEU A 76 -6.04 20.53 0.84
C LEU A 76 -7.32 20.24 0.04
N PHE A 77 -7.83 19.01 0.11
CA PHE A 77 -8.89 18.51 -0.77
C PHE A 77 -10.06 17.86 -0.01
N GLY A 78 -9.98 17.76 1.32
CA GLY A 78 -10.92 16.99 2.15
C GLY A 78 -10.91 15.51 1.79
N ARG A 79 -12.04 14.84 2.07
CA ARG A 79 -12.27 13.42 1.76
C ARG A 79 -12.60 13.18 0.28
N SER A 80 -11.74 13.68 -0.61
CA SER A 80 -11.87 13.56 -2.06
C SER A 80 -11.18 12.31 -2.59
N GLN A 81 -11.95 11.33 -3.07
CA GLN A 81 -11.41 10.13 -3.71
C GLN A 81 -10.57 10.45 -4.97
N VAL A 82 -10.99 11.47 -5.73
CA VAL A 82 -10.27 11.90 -6.93
C VAL A 82 -8.86 12.39 -6.59
N ALA A 83 -8.67 13.04 -5.44
CA ALA A 83 -7.33 13.49 -5.02
C ALA A 83 -6.38 12.29 -4.84
N TYR A 84 -6.83 11.23 -4.14
CA TYR A 84 -6.05 10.00 -3.95
C TYR A 84 -5.69 9.34 -5.28
N GLN A 85 -6.62 9.33 -6.24
CA GLN A 85 -6.40 8.76 -7.56
C GLN A 85 -5.40 9.58 -8.40
N ILE A 86 -5.46 10.91 -8.35
CA ILE A 86 -4.52 11.81 -9.05
C ILE A 86 -3.11 11.65 -8.45
N PHE A 87 -2.98 11.66 -7.13
CA PHE A 87 -1.68 11.43 -6.49
C PHE A 87 -1.15 10.01 -6.78
N GLY A 88 -2.02 9.00 -6.80
CA GLY A 88 -1.67 7.64 -7.21
C GLY A 88 -1.17 7.56 -8.66
N LEU A 89 -1.80 8.29 -9.59
CA LEU A 89 -1.37 8.40 -10.99
C LEU A 89 -0.02 9.08 -11.13
N PHE A 90 0.16 10.21 -10.44
CA PHE A 90 1.41 10.95 -10.43
C PHE A 90 2.55 10.07 -9.91
N LEU A 91 2.34 9.42 -8.76
CA LEU A 91 3.35 8.58 -8.13
C LEU A 91 3.68 7.34 -8.98
N THR A 92 2.67 6.67 -9.55
CA THR A 92 2.87 5.55 -10.48
C THR A 92 3.73 5.96 -11.68
N THR A 93 3.42 7.11 -12.27
CA THR A 93 4.18 7.59 -13.43
C THR A 93 5.60 7.99 -13.04
N PHE A 94 5.76 8.68 -11.91
CA PHE A 94 7.06 9.02 -11.37
C PHE A 94 7.92 7.77 -11.15
N GLN A 95 7.38 6.74 -10.50
CA GLN A 95 8.07 5.47 -10.26
C GLN A 95 8.47 4.78 -11.56
N ALA A 96 7.57 4.72 -12.55
CA ALA A 96 7.86 4.10 -13.84
C ALA A 96 8.98 4.82 -14.59
N VAL A 97 8.95 6.15 -14.63
CA VAL A 97 9.98 6.98 -15.27
C VAL A 97 11.30 6.84 -14.52
N TYR A 98 11.28 6.98 -13.20
CA TYR A 98 12.46 6.85 -12.35
C TYR A 98 13.13 5.49 -12.52
N PHE A 99 12.36 4.40 -12.41
CA PHE A 99 12.85 3.03 -12.56
C PHE A 99 13.53 2.82 -13.92
N ASN A 100 12.92 3.33 -14.97
CA ASN A 100 13.43 3.22 -16.33
C ASN A 100 14.73 4.00 -16.55
N ILE A 101 14.75 5.29 -16.16
CA ILE A 101 15.94 6.14 -16.24
C ILE A 101 17.07 5.53 -15.40
N MET A 102 16.76 5.04 -14.21
CA MET A 102 17.73 4.41 -13.33
C MET A 102 18.37 3.18 -13.99
N LEU A 103 17.58 2.28 -14.57
CA LEU A 103 18.09 1.08 -15.24
C LEU A 103 18.95 1.42 -16.46
N ASN A 104 18.53 2.41 -17.26
CA ASN A 104 19.25 2.87 -18.45
C ASN A 104 20.56 3.59 -18.12
N ASN A 105 20.57 4.49 -17.14
CA ASN A 105 21.77 5.24 -16.74
C ASN A 105 22.86 4.34 -16.15
N ARG A 106 22.48 3.14 -15.69
CA ARG A 106 23.38 2.21 -15.02
C ARG A 106 23.73 1.00 -15.86
N ASP A 107 23.20 0.92 -17.09
CA ASP A 107 23.42 -0.19 -18.03
C ASP A 107 23.11 -1.57 -17.42
N VAL A 108 22.02 -1.63 -16.65
CA VAL A 108 21.56 -2.87 -16.00
C VAL A 108 21.10 -3.91 -17.03
N PHE A 109 20.58 -3.45 -18.17
CA PHE A 109 20.32 -4.27 -19.35
C PHE A 109 21.39 -4.03 -20.42
N ILE A 110 21.56 -5.01 -21.32
CA ILE A 110 22.50 -4.90 -22.46
C ILE A 110 22.08 -3.77 -23.40
N LYS A 111 20.77 -3.58 -23.59
CA LYS A 111 20.20 -2.54 -24.44
C LYS A 111 19.42 -1.55 -23.58
N ARG A 112 19.63 -0.26 -23.84
CA ARG A 112 18.83 0.80 -23.23
C ARG A 112 17.49 0.88 -23.95
N SER A 113 16.40 0.80 -23.20
CA SER A 113 15.05 0.83 -23.74
C SER A 113 14.09 1.44 -22.72
N PHE A 114 12.91 1.87 -23.18
CA PHE A 114 11.84 2.32 -22.28
C PHE A 114 10.89 1.18 -21.85
N LEU A 115 11.22 -0.08 -22.15
CA LEU A 115 10.41 -1.23 -21.79
C LEU A 115 10.19 -1.41 -20.27
N PRO A 116 11.17 -1.17 -19.38
CA PRO A 116 10.95 -1.34 -17.94
C PRO A 116 9.81 -0.47 -17.42
N GLY A 117 9.78 0.80 -17.80
CA GLY A 117 8.71 1.71 -17.40
C GLY A 117 7.36 1.35 -18.04
N LEU A 118 7.35 0.90 -19.29
CA LEU A 118 6.14 0.44 -19.98
C LEU A 118 5.47 -0.72 -19.23
N PHE A 119 6.23 -1.77 -18.92
CA PHE A 119 5.71 -2.93 -18.18
C PHE A 119 5.35 -2.56 -16.73
N TYR A 120 6.09 -1.66 -16.11
CA TYR A 120 5.78 -1.17 -14.77
C TYR A 120 4.41 -0.47 -14.72
N VAL A 121 4.15 0.47 -15.62
CA VAL A 121 2.84 1.14 -15.74
C VAL A 121 1.76 0.12 -16.06
N LEU A 122 2.01 -0.80 -16.99
CA LEU A 122 1.01 -1.78 -17.40
C LEU A 122 0.60 -2.69 -16.23
N PHE A 123 1.56 -3.19 -15.46
CA PHE A 123 1.28 -4.08 -14.32
C PHE A 123 0.66 -3.34 -13.13
N LEU A 124 0.97 -2.06 -12.92
CA LEU A 124 0.26 -1.23 -11.93
C LEU A 124 -1.19 -0.92 -12.31
N ASN A 125 -1.63 -1.24 -13.52
CA ASN A 125 -3.01 -1.11 -13.97
C ASN A 125 -3.71 -2.48 -14.09
N ILE A 126 -3.26 -3.49 -13.34
CA ILE A 126 -3.87 -4.82 -13.36
C ILE A 126 -5.22 -4.89 -12.64
N SER A 127 -5.41 -4.04 -11.66
CA SER A 127 -6.63 -3.95 -10.87
C SER A 127 -6.89 -2.50 -10.51
N PHE A 128 -8.16 -2.18 -10.30
CA PHE A 128 -8.63 -0.82 -10.07
C PHE A 128 -8.16 -0.28 -8.70
N ASP A 129 -7.94 -1.15 -7.70
CA ASP A 129 -7.40 -0.80 -6.38
C ASP A 129 -5.93 -0.36 -6.43
N CYS A 130 -5.17 -0.75 -7.47
CA CYS A 130 -3.82 -0.24 -7.69
C CYS A 130 -3.80 1.23 -8.19
N CYS A 131 -4.96 1.79 -8.54
CA CYS A 131 -5.06 3.17 -9.04
C CYS A 131 -5.14 4.22 -7.93
N THR A 132 -5.44 3.84 -6.68
CA THR A 132 -5.47 4.76 -5.53
C THR A 132 -4.08 4.89 -4.88
N LEU A 133 -3.88 5.96 -4.11
CA LEU A 133 -2.64 6.20 -3.37
C LEU A 133 -2.59 5.31 -2.12
N SER A 134 -2.10 4.08 -2.28
CA SER A 134 -1.96 3.13 -1.17
C SER A 134 -0.64 3.33 -0.39
N PRO A 135 -0.56 2.90 0.88
CA PRO A 135 0.67 2.92 1.67
C PRO A 135 1.80 2.14 0.99
N VAL A 136 1.44 1.03 0.33
CA VAL A 136 2.38 0.18 -0.41
C VAL A 136 2.95 0.90 -1.61
N LEU A 137 2.11 1.60 -2.38
CA LEU A 137 2.57 2.39 -3.51
C LEU A 137 3.54 3.50 -3.06
N MET A 138 3.26 4.17 -1.93
CA MET A 138 4.21 5.15 -1.37
C MET A 138 5.53 4.50 -0.96
N SER A 139 5.46 3.36 -0.26
CA SER A 139 6.61 2.59 0.19
C SER A 139 7.50 2.09 -0.95
N THR A 140 6.92 1.59 -2.05
CA THR A 140 7.69 1.10 -3.20
C THR A 140 8.54 2.18 -3.87
N THR A 141 8.17 3.47 -3.75
CA THR A 141 9.01 4.58 -4.22
C THR A 141 10.37 4.55 -3.53
N PHE A 142 10.38 4.41 -2.21
CA PHE A 142 11.60 4.39 -1.41
C PHE A 142 12.36 3.08 -1.57
N LEU A 143 11.67 1.96 -1.78
CA LEU A 143 12.34 0.71 -2.16
C LEU A 143 13.05 0.83 -3.52
N LEU A 144 12.47 1.54 -4.50
CA LEU A 144 13.14 1.84 -5.77
C LEU A 144 14.36 2.75 -5.58
N PHE A 145 14.31 3.71 -4.65
CA PHE A 145 15.47 4.52 -4.28
C PHE A 145 16.56 3.68 -3.61
N ALA A 146 16.20 2.76 -2.70
CA ALA A 146 17.13 1.81 -2.10
C ALA A 146 17.78 0.90 -3.15
N PHE A 147 17.01 0.36 -4.11
CA PHE A 147 17.55 -0.42 -5.23
C PHE A 147 18.48 0.39 -6.12
N SER A 148 18.14 1.65 -6.35
CA SER A 148 19.03 2.60 -7.01
C SER A 148 20.33 2.70 -6.22
N SER A 149 20.38 3.15 -4.98
CA SER A 149 21.66 3.25 -4.26
C SER A 149 22.42 1.91 -4.17
N LEU A 150 21.72 0.78 -4.02
CA LEU A 150 22.33 -0.56 -4.01
C LEU A 150 23.04 -0.92 -5.32
N THR A 151 22.39 -0.77 -6.47
CA THR A 151 23.03 -1.07 -7.77
C THR A 151 24.22 -0.15 -8.05
N LYS A 152 24.27 1.05 -7.48
CA LYS A 152 25.44 1.93 -7.61
C LYS A 152 26.63 1.33 -6.85
N GLN A 153 26.37 0.82 -5.65
CA GLN A 153 27.35 0.10 -4.83
C GLN A 153 27.82 -1.20 -5.50
N LEU A 154 26.95 -1.92 -6.23
CA LEU A 154 27.35 -3.14 -6.95
C LEU A 154 28.33 -2.87 -8.11
N LYS A 155 28.30 -1.66 -8.69
CA LYS A 155 29.17 -1.26 -9.80
C LYS A 155 30.56 -0.82 -9.32
N ARG A 156 30.64 -0.20 -8.14
CA ARG A 156 31.89 0.33 -7.58
C ARG A 156 32.56 -0.75 -6.72
N LEU A 157 33.85 -1.00 -6.96
CA LEU A 157 34.65 -1.88 -6.10
C LEU A 157 35.12 -1.18 -4.82
N GLU A 158 35.00 0.15 -4.75
CA GLU A 158 35.44 0.95 -3.60
C GLU A 158 34.33 1.12 -2.54
N THR A 159 34.76 1.20 -1.28
CA THR A 159 33.93 1.51 -0.12
C THR A 159 33.42 2.94 -0.18
N SER A 160 32.17 3.12 -0.61
CA SER A 160 31.48 4.41 -0.53
C SER A 160 30.47 4.40 0.63
N ASP A 161 30.32 5.55 1.30
CA ASP A 161 29.37 5.73 2.41
C ASP A 161 27.90 5.81 1.93
N GLU A 162 27.64 5.67 0.63
CA GLU A 162 26.32 5.66 -0.01
C GLU A 162 25.43 4.49 0.47
N VAL A 163 26.01 3.51 1.15
CA VAL A 163 25.31 2.39 1.79
C VAL A 163 24.39 2.84 2.93
N PHE A 164 24.70 3.97 3.58
CA PHE A 164 23.81 4.59 4.56
C PHE A 164 22.46 4.99 3.94
N GLU A 165 22.47 5.55 2.73
CA GLU A 165 21.25 5.97 2.02
C GLU A 165 20.31 4.79 1.77
N ILE A 166 20.87 3.60 1.49
CA ILE A 166 20.09 2.39 1.25
C ILE A 166 19.25 2.05 2.49
N GLY A 167 19.88 2.03 3.67
CA GLY A 167 19.19 1.79 4.94
C GLY A 167 18.15 2.87 5.24
N PHE A 168 18.51 4.14 5.01
CA PHE A 168 17.61 5.28 5.20
C PHE A 168 16.34 5.18 4.34
N PHE A 169 16.47 4.83 3.06
CA PHE A 169 15.31 4.65 2.19
C PHE A 169 14.44 3.46 2.60
N ILE A 170 15.02 2.36 3.07
CA ILE A 170 14.22 1.21 3.57
C ILE A 170 13.46 1.58 4.84
N ALA A 171 14.04 2.40 5.71
CA ALA A 171 13.34 2.90 6.88
C ALA A 171 12.16 3.81 6.50
N LEU A 172 12.34 4.71 5.54
CA LEU A 172 11.22 5.49 5.00
C LEU A 172 10.16 4.57 4.39
N ALA A 173 10.54 3.57 3.59
CA ALA A 173 9.63 2.59 3.05
C ALA A 173 8.83 1.87 4.15
N THR A 174 9.48 1.52 5.26
CA THR A 174 8.88 0.87 6.44
C THR A 174 7.89 1.79 7.16
N LEU A 175 8.24 3.08 7.28
CA LEU A 175 7.38 4.09 7.90
C LEU A 175 6.17 4.51 7.03
N PHE A 176 6.17 4.17 5.73
CA PHE A 176 4.98 4.21 4.88
C PHE A 176 4.20 2.90 4.92
N TYR A 177 4.90 1.76 4.88
CA TYR A 177 4.30 0.42 4.89
C TYR A 177 5.18 -0.54 5.71
N PRO A 178 4.76 -0.90 6.95
CA PRO A 178 5.59 -1.63 7.90
C PRO A 178 6.17 -2.96 7.38
N PRO A 179 5.45 -3.75 6.56
CA PRO A 179 5.99 -4.99 5.97
C PRO A 179 7.21 -4.78 5.07
N ALA A 180 7.49 -3.55 4.60
CA ALA A 180 8.69 -3.24 3.85
C ALA A 180 9.99 -3.37 4.68
N CYS A 181 9.90 -3.51 6.01
CA CYS A 181 11.07 -3.74 6.87
C CYS A 181 11.87 -4.98 6.48
N VAL A 182 11.22 -5.98 5.89
CA VAL A 182 11.83 -7.21 5.38
C VAL A 182 12.90 -6.93 4.31
N PHE A 183 12.78 -5.82 3.58
CA PHE A 183 13.78 -5.41 2.59
C PHE A 183 15.12 -4.97 3.21
N LEU A 184 15.19 -4.78 4.53
CA LEU A 184 16.48 -4.62 5.21
C LEU A 184 17.34 -5.88 5.08
N LEU A 185 16.72 -7.06 5.26
CA LEU A 185 17.39 -8.35 5.07
C LEU A 185 17.78 -8.57 3.61
N TRP A 186 16.93 -8.12 2.68
CA TRP A 186 17.25 -8.12 1.25
C TRP A 186 18.56 -7.37 0.93
N VAL A 187 18.74 -6.17 1.48
CA VAL A 187 19.99 -5.41 1.27
C VAL A 187 21.18 -6.04 1.95
N ILE A 188 21.03 -6.51 3.19
CA ILE A 188 22.11 -7.18 3.91
C ILE A 188 22.61 -8.40 3.12
N MET A 189 21.69 -9.24 2.63
CA MET A 189 22.05 -10.39 1.79
C MET A 189 22.67 -9.95 0.46
N ALA A 190 22.12 -8.92 -0.20
CA ALA A 190 22.66 -8.42 -1.46
C ALA A 190 24.10 -7.89 -1.31
N LEU A 191 24.39 -7.14 -0.25
CA LEU A 191 25.73 -6.63 0.05
C LEU A 191 26.70 -7.77 0.40
N MET A 192 26.22 -8.78 1.13
CA MET A 192 27.01 -9.97 1.51
C MET A 192 27.41 -10.82 0.32
N PHE A 193 26.50 -11.11 -0.58
CA PHE A 193 26.79 -12.01 -1.70
C PHE A 193 27.40 -11.30 -2.91
N PHE A 194 27.09 -10.02 -3.15
CA PHE A 194 27.34 -9.41 -4.46
C PHE A 194 28.22 -8.16 -4.45
N SER A 195 28.43 -7.50 -3.31
CA SER A 195 29.23 -6.27 -3.28
C SER A 195 30.59 -6.39 -2.58
N GLY A 196 30.85 -7.49 -1.85
CA GLY A 196 32.08 -7.62 -1.04
C GLY A 196 32.14 -6.59 0.09
N SER A 197 31.00 -6.24 0.69
CA SER A 197 30.92 -5.19 1.70
C SER A 197 31.71 -5.49 2.98
N SER A 198 32.31 -4.45 3.56
CA SER A 198 32.99 -4.50 4.86
C SER A 198 32.00 -4.42 6.03
N PHE A 199 32.43 -4.86 7.23
CA PHE A 199 31.61 -4.74 8.45
C PHE A 199 31.08 -3.32 8.69
N ARG A 200 31.90 -2.29 8.43
CA ARG A 200 31.52 -0.87 8.52
C ARG A 200 30.29 -0.55 7.66
N GLN A 201 30.18 -1.11 6.46
CA GLN A 201 29.06 -0.83 5.56
C GLN A 201 27.74 -1.45 6.04
N TYR A 202 27.78 -2.64 6.65
CA TYR A 202 26.59 -3.20 7.31
C TYR A 202 26.14 -2.32 8.47
N SER A 203 27.08 -1.86 9.31
CA SER A 203 26.77 -0.93 10.40
C SER A 203 26.17 0.37 9.87
N LEU A 204 26.74 0.97 8.82
CA LEU A 204 26.20 2.17 8.18
C LEU A 204 24.78 1.96 7.62
N THR A 205 24.51 0.80 6.99
CA THR A 205 23.14 0.44 6.53
C THR A 205 22.18 0.41 7.71
N MET A 206 22.57 -0.26 8.80
CA MET A 206 21.75 -0.37 10.00
C MET A 206 21.50 0.98 10.65
N PHE A 207 22.52 1.84 10.76
CA PHE A 207 22.35 3.20 11.25
C PHE A 207 21.42 4.02 10.36
N GLY A 208 21.56 3.90 9.04
CA GLY A 208 20.64 4.53 8.07
C GLY A 208 19.20 4.08 8.30
N PHE A 209 18.98 2.79 8.57
CA PHE A 209 17.64 2.25 8.84
C PHE A 209 17.07 2.69 10.20
N ILE A 210 17.88 2.65 11.25
CA ILE A 210 17.43 2.97 12.61
C ILE A 210 17.10 4.46 12.73
N LEU A 211 17.82 5.34 12.04
CA LEU A 211 17.72 6.79 12.23
C LEU A 211 16.30 7.37 11.97
N PRO A 212 15.62 7.13 10.84
CA PRO A 212 14.25 7.63 10.63
C PRO A 212 13.25 7.05 11.64
N ILE A 213 13.41 5.78 12.00
CA ILE A 213 12.54 5.11 12.97
C ILE A 213 12.71 5.72 14.37
N LEU A 214 13.94 6.08 14.74
CA LEU A 214 14.21 6.80 15.98
C LEU A 214 13.57 8.18 16.00
N PHE A 215 13.61 8.95 14.89
CA PHE A 215 12.96 10.25 14.84
C PHE A 215 11.44 10.16 15.05
N VAL A 216 10.78 9.18 14.42
CA VAL A 216 9.35 8.95 14.64
C VAL A 216 9.06 8.48 16.07
N SER A 217 9.88 7.57 16.60
CA SER A 217 9.76 7.12 17.99
C SER A 217 9.92 8.28 18.99
N LEU A 218 10.88 9.18 18.74
CA LEU A 218 11.11 10.38 19.56
C LEU A 218 9.89 11.31 19.52
N PHE A 219 9.27 11.50 18.35
CA PHE A 219 8.05 12.30 18.23
C PHE A 219 6.92 11.76 19.11
N PHE A 220 6.65 10.46 19.10
CA PHE A 220 5.62 9.85 19.94
C PHE A 220 5.99 9.82 21.42
N TYR A 221 7.27 9.70 21.75
CA TYR A 221 7.77 9.84 23.12
C TYR A 221 7.51 11.24 23.68
N LEU A 222 7.80 12.31 22.91
CA LEU A 222 7.51 13.69 23.30
C LEU A 222 6.01 14.01 23.43
N LYS A 223 5.14 13.11 22.97
CA LYS A 223 3.68 13.20 23.05
C LYS A 223 3.07 12.23 24.06
N ASP A 224 3.89 11.63 24.94
CA ASP A 224 3.46 10.66 25.96
C ASP A 224 2.66 9.49 25.38
N SER A 225 3.01 9.06 24.17
CA SER A 225 2.28 8.03 23.40
C SER A 225 3.22 6.96 22.80
N SER A 226 4.41 6.80 23.38
CA SER A 226 5.41 5.81 22.94
C SER A 226 4.88 4.38 23.03
N ASP A 227 4.15 4.06 24.10
CA ASP A 227 3.68 2.70 24.36
C ASP A 227 2.58 2.31 23.37
N THR A 228 1.62 3.20 23.13
CA THR A 228 0.55 2.98 22.15
C THR A 228 1.09 2.97 20.72
N TYR A 229 2.09 3.79 20.41
CA TYR A 229 2.81 3.75 19.14
C TYR A 229 3.51 2.39 18.94
N PHE A 230 4.32 1.94 19.90
CA PHE A 230 5.08 0.70 19.76
C PHE A 230 4.15 -0.50 19.64
N GLN A 231 3.09 -0.56 20.45
CA GLN A 231 2.07 -1.61 20.36
C GLN A 231 1.43 -1.60 18.97
N ASN A 232 0.83 -0.49 18.52
CA ASN A 232 0.14 -0.48 17.23
C ASN A 232 1.10 -0.70 16.04
N PHE A 233 2.28 -0.09 16.04
CA PHE A 233 3.25 -0.22 14.95
C PHE A 233 3.80 -1.64 14.84
N ILE A 234 4.22 -2.27 15.95
CA ILE A 234 4.72 -3.66 15.94
C ILE A 234 3.59 -4.65 15.70
N THR A 235 2.45 -4.48 16.36
CA THR A 235 1.29 -5.36 16.16
C THR A 235 0.75 -5.27 14.73
N SER A 236 0.92 -4.13 14.02
CA SER A 236 0.57 -4.03 12.60
C SER A 236 1.38 -4.99 11.71
N VAL A 237 2.62 -5.33 12.10
CA VAL A 237 3.52 -6.23 11.36
C VAL A 237 3.28 -7.69 11.72
N PHE A 238 3.09 -7.99 13.01
CA PHE A 238 3.10 -9.37 13.52
C PHE A 238 1.71 -9.92 13.89
N GLN A 239 0.63 -9.24 13.53
CA GLN A 239 -0.72 -9.78 13.75
C GLN A 239 -0.94 -11.02 12.89
N ILE A 240 -1.16 -12.17 13.54
CA ILE A 240 -1.60 -13.40 12.88
C ILE A 240 -3.04 -13.17 12.42
N ARG A 241 -3.24 -13.07 11.10
CA ARG A 241 -4.56 -12.87 10.50
C ARG A 241 -5.01 -14.12 9.77
N GLN A 242 -6.28 -14.49 9.98
CA GLN A 242 -6.92 -15.57 9.24
C GLN A 242 -7.43 -15.02 7.92
N TYR A 243 -6.82 -15.46 6.82
CA TYR A 243 -7.23 -15.08 5.47
C TYR A 243 -8.22 -16.10 4.91
N ASN A 244 -9.28 -15.62 4.25
CA ASN A 244 -10.18 -16.51 3.54
C ASN A 244 -9.50 -17.08 2.28
N LEU A 245 -9.65 -18.39 2.05
CA LEU A 245 -9.09 -19.06 0.88
C LEU A 245 -9.62 -18.50 -0.46
N ASN A 246 -10.84 -17.95 -0.45
CA ASN A 246 -11.43 -17.32 -1.64
C ASN A 246 -10.73 -16.01 -2.04
N ASP A 247 -10.20 -15.27 -1.07
CA ASP A 247 -9.43 -14.05 -1.33
C ASP A 247 -8.08 -14.39 -2.00
N PHE A 248 -7.45 -15.52 -1.63
CA PHE A 248 -6.23 -15.99 -2.30
C PHE A 248 -6.45 -16.37 -3.78
N LYS A 249 -7.57 -17.03 -4.11
CA LYS A 249 -7.87 -17.43 -5.49
C LYS A 249 -8.04 -16.22 -6.40
N THR A 250 -8.79 -15.22 -5.94
CA THR A 250 -9.01 -13.97 -6.69
C THR A 250 -7.70 -13.22 -6.88
N LEU A 251 -6.89 -13.07 -5.83
CA LEU A 251 -5.56 -12.47 -5.92
C LEU A 251 -4.64 -13.19 -6.92
N PHE A 252 -4.51 -14.50 -6.80
CA PHE A 252 -3.64 -15.28 -7.67
C PHE A 252 -4.08 -15.15 -9.13
N SER A 253 -5.39 -15.15 -9.40
CA SER A 253 -5.92 -14.95 -10.75
C SER A 253 -5.57 -13.57 -11.32
N THR A 254 -5.62 -12.51 -10.51
CA THR A 254 -5.24 -11.16 -10.96
C THR A 254 -3.75 -11.07 -11.24
N LEU A 255 -2.89 -11.69 -10.42
CA LEU A 255 -1.43 -11.62 -10.59
C LEU A 255 -0.87 -12.63 -11.60
N LEU A 256 -1.68 -13.56 -12.08
CA LEU A 256 -1.26 -14.64 -12.95
C LEU A 256 -0.52 -14.12 -14.19
N LEU A 257 -1.04 -13.07 -14.83
CA LEU A 257 -0.44 -12.52 -16.05
C LEU A 257 0.98 -11.94 -15.80
N PRO A 258 1.18 -10.97 -14.88
CA PRO A 258 2.53 -10.51 -14.52
C PRO A 258 3.47 -11.62 -14.05
N LEU A 259 2.96 -12.59 -13.27
CA LEU A 259 3.76 -13.71 -12.76
C LEU A 259 4.25 -14.60 -13.90
N VAL A 260 3.37 -15.01 -14.83
CA VAL A 260 3.73 -15.87 -15.96
C VAL A 260 4.79 -15.19 -16.82
N PHE A 261 4.61 -13.93 -17.19
CA PHE A 261 5.58 -13.21 -18.02
C PHE A 261 6.89 -12.91 -17.28
N GLY A 262 6.82 -12.62 -15.97
CA GLY A 262 8.00 -12.46 -15.11
C GLY A 262 8.81 -13.76 -15.02
N ILE A 263 8.17 -14.90 -14.77
CA ILE A 263 8.82 -16.21 -14.69
C ILE A 263 9.40 -16.62 -16.04
N MET A 264 8.65 -16.47 -17.14
CA MET A 264 9.17 -16.75 -18.49
C MET A 264 10.38 -15.88 -18.84
N GLY A 265 10.35 -14.61 -18.42
CA GLY A 265 11.48 -13.70 -18.56
C GLY A 265 12.70 -14.13 -17.76
N PHE A 266 12.51 -14.53 -16.51
CA PHE A 266 13.55 -15.09 -15.66
C PHE A 266 14.18 -16.35 -16.26
N LEU A 267 13.38 -17.34 -16.68
CA LEU A 267 13.86 -18.59 -17.28
C LEU A 267 14.64 -18.37 -18.58
N ARG A 268 14.30 -17.33 -19.35
CA ARG A 268 15.09 -16.96 -20.53
C ARG A 268 16.41 -16.30 -20.16
N LEU A 269 16.38 -15.46 -19.13
CA LEU A 269 17.56 -14.73 -18.66
C LEU A 269 18.64 -15.69 -18.16
N THR A 270 18.27 -16.75 -17.43
CA THR A 270 19.20 -17.77 -16.94
C THR A 270 19.93 -18.54 -18.04
N ASN A 271 19.33 -18.63 -19.23
CA ASN A 271 19.91 -19.32 -20.39
C ASN A 271 20.64 -18.39 -21.36
N ALA A 272 20.59 -17.08 -21.13
CA ALA A 272 21.15 -16.10 -22.05
C ALA A 272 22.63 -15.80 -21.72
N MET A 273 23.47 -15.78 -22.76
CA MET A 273 24.90 -15.49 -22.65
C MET A 273 25.18 -14.01 -22.98
N GLY A 274 26.33 -13.50 -22.54
CA GLY A 274 26.83 -12.16 -22.91
C GLY A 274 26.54 -11.04 -21.91
N PHE A 275 26.07 -11.36 -20.69
CA PHE A 275 25.96 -10.39 -19.60
C PHE A 275 27.31 -10.19 -18.91
N ASN A 276 27.59 -8.94 -18.52
CA ASN A 276 28.74 -8.65 -17.66
C ASN A 276 28.44 -9.00 -16.19
N ASN A 277 29.49 -9.09 -15.37
CA ASN A 277 29.34 -9.44 -13.94
C ASN A 277 28.40 -8.49 -13.17
N TYR A 278 28.41 -7.21 -13.52
CA TYR A 278 27.55 -6.20 -12.88
C TYR A 278 26.05 -6.43 -13.19
N GLN A 279 25.73 -6.76 -14.44
CA GLN A 279 24.38 -7.08 -14.89
C GLN A 279 23.90 -8.36 -14.21
N ILE A 280 24.73 -9.40 -14.15
CA ILE A 280 24.41 -10.65 -13.44
C ILE A 280 24.12 -10.37 -11.96
N ARG A 281 24.97 -9.59 -11.26
CA ARG A 281 24.74 -9.20 -9.86
C ARG A 281 23.43 -8.43 -9.69
N SER A 282 23.13 -7.50 -10.60
CA SER A 282 21.88 -6.72 -10.56
C SER A 282 20.64 -7.61 -10.73
N GLN A 283 20.72 -8.63 -11.60
CA GLN A 283 19.68 -9.64 -11.77
C GLN A 283 19.53 -10.50 -10.51
N GLN A 284 20.63 -10.95 -9.91
CA GLN A 284 20.61 -11.71 -8.65
C GLN A 284 20.00 -10.93 -7.49
N VAL A 285 20.27 -9.63 -7.41
CA VAL A 285 19.62 -8.72 -6.45
C VAL A 285 18.12 -8.61 -6.70
N MET A 286 17.67 -8.58 -7.95
CA MET A 286 16.25 -8.62 -8.30
C MET A 286 15.59 -9.97 -7.99
N ILE A 287 16.32 -11.09 -8.08
CA ILE A 287 15.84 -12.40 -7.61
C ILE A 287 15.65 -12.40 -6.09
N LEU A 288 16.64 -11.87 -5.35
CA LEU A 288 16.50 -11.72 -3.89
C LEU A 288 15.31 -10.82 -3.54
N TRP A 289 15.03 -9.77 -4.32
CA TRP A 289 13.85 -8.94 -4.10
C TRP A 289 12.57 -9.76 -4.22
N VAL A 290 12.44 -10.64 -5.22
CA VAL A 290 11.28 -11.54 -5.36
C VAL A 290 11.11 -12.40 -4.09
N LEU A 291 12.20 -12.99 -3.59
CA LEU A 291 12.17 -13.79 -2.37
C LEU A 291 11.63 -13.00 -1.18
N PHE A 292 12.14 -11.79 -0.96
CA PHE A 292 11.72 -10.96 0.17
C PHE A 292 10.34 -10.31 -0.02
N ALA A 293 9.92 -10.08 -1.27
CA ALA A 293 8.54 -9.74 -1.57
C ALA A 293 7.58 -10.90 -1.19
N VAL A 294 7.95 -12.16 -1.44
CA VAL A 294 7.18 -13.34 -0.96
C VAL A 294 7.13 -13.39 0.56
N VAL A 295 8.25 -13.18 1.25
CA VAL A 295 8.27 -13.11 2.72
C VAL A 295 7.35 -12.00 3.25
N SER A 296 7.28 -10.86 2.56
CA SER A 296 6.40 -9.75 2.95
C SER A 296 4.91 -10.08 2.92
N ILE A 297 4.48 -11.12 2.17
CA ILE A 297 3.07 -11.58 2.14
C ILE A 297 2.62 -12.01 3.54
N GLY A 298 3.49 -12.67 4.30
CA GLY A 298 3.18 -13.12 5.66
C GLY A 298 2.93 -11.98 6.66
N LEU A 299 3.35 -10.75 6.32
CA LEU A 299 3.22 -9.56 7.15
C LEU A 299 2.17 -8.58 6.63
N MET A 300 1.49 -8.89 5.51
CA MET A 300 0.47 -7.99 4.96
C MET A 300 -0.68 -7.78 5.97
N PRO A 301 -1.28 -6.58 6.05
CA PRO A 301 -2.41 -6.36 6.96
C PRO A 301 -3.72 -6.96 6.44
N PHE A 302 -3.85 -7.11 5.12
CA PHE A 302 -4.99 -7.72 4.46
C PHE A 302 -4.57 -8.15 3.05
N LEU A 303 -5.37 -8.98 2.41
CA LEU A 303 -5.12 -9.50 1.07
C LEU A 303 -5.89 -8.66 0.03
N ALA A 304 -5.16 -7.88 -0.77
CA ALA A 304 -5.70 -7.10 -1.88
C ALA A 304 -4.66 -6.98 -3.00
N PRO A 305 -5.05 -6.88 -4.29
CA PRO A 305 -4.10 -6.76 -5.39
C PRO A 305 -3.11 -5.60 -5.21
N MET A 306 -3.53 -4.48 -4.64
CA MET A 306 -2.64 -3.35 -4.33
C MET A 306 -1.49 -3.68 -3.37
N GLN A 307 -1.64 -4.69 -2.50
CA GLN A 307 -0.55 -5.10 -1.61
C GLN A 307 0.61 -5.75 -2.38
N PHE A 308 0.31 -6.29 -3.56
CA PHE A 308 1.30 -6.93 -4.44
C PHE A 308 2.02 -5.92 -5.34
N ILE A 309 1.77 -4.61 -5.19
CA ILE A 309 2.55 -3.55 -5.84
C ILE A 309 4.06 -3.71 -5.57
N VAL A 310 4.45 -4.26 -4.42
CA VAL A 310 5.83 -4.60 -4.04
C VAL A 310 6.52 -5.54 -5.06
N PHE A 311 5.77 -6.40 -5.76
CA PHE A 311 6.30 -7.32 -6.77
C PHE A 311 6.50 -6.67 -8.14
N MET A 312 5.81 -5.56 -8.42
CA MET A 312 5.76 -4.93 -9.75
C MET A 312 7.14 -4.53 -10.29
N PRO A 313 8.08 -3.97 -9.49
CA PRO A 313 9.45 -3.70 -9.96
C PRO A 313 10.13 -4.93 -10.55
N CYS A 314 10.09 -6.08 -9.85
CA CYS A 314 10.74 -7.31 -10.29
C CYS A 314 10.03 -7.95 -11.46
N LEU A 315 8.70 -7.99 -11.45
CA LEU A 315 7.94 -8.58 -12.55
C LEU A 315 8.14 -7.78 -13.83
N ALA A 316 8.14 -6.44 -13.75
CA ALA A 316 8.49 -5.58 -14.88
C ALA A 316 9.93 -5.83 -15.33
N PHE A 317 10.89 -5.88 -14.40
CA PHE A 317 12.31 -6.15 -14.69
C PHE A 317 12.50 -7.45 -15.48
N PHE A 318 11.96 -8.57 -15.02
CA PHE A 318 12.13 -9.86 -15.71
C PHE A 318 11.31 -9.94 -17.00
N THR A 319 10.14 -9.31 -17.07
CA THR A 319 9.34 -9.28 -18.30
C THR A 319 10.08 -8.57 -19.44
N VAL A 320 10.86 -7.53 -19.16
CA VAL A 320 11.73 -6.88 -20.17
C VAL A 320 12.65 -7.91 -20.83
N SER A 321 13.31 -8.76 -20.04
CA SER A 321 14.18 -9.82 -20.54
C SER A 321 13.46 -10.78 -21.49
N PHE A 322 12.20 -11.13 -21.22
CA PHE A 322 11.40 -11.99 -22.12
C PHE A 322 11.27 -11.38 -23.52
N PHE A 323 10.93 -10.09 -23.59
CA PHE A 323 10.63 -9.38 -24.84
C PHE A 323 11.89 -8.91 -25.58
N GLU A 324 12.98 -8.62 -24.87
CA GLU A 324 14.26 -8.24 -25.50
C GLU A 324 14.98 -9.44 -26.13
N LEU A 325 14.93 -10.61 -25.48
CA LEU A 325 15.53 -11.85 -25.97
C LEU A 325 14.65 -12.55 -27.04
N TYR A 326 13.44 -12.05 -27.30
CA TYR A 326 12.54 -12.63 -28.29
C TYR A 326 12.99 -12.36 -29.73
N THR A 327 13.28 -13.41 -30.50
CA THR A 327 13.85 -13.31 -31.85
C THR A 327 12.88 -12.75 -32.89
N LYS A 328 11.63 -13.24 -32.92
CA LYS A 328 10.59 -12.79 -33.85
C LYS A 328 9.91 -11.51 -33.34
N LYS A 329 10.36 -10.34 -33.84
CA LYS A 329 9.85 -9.03 -33.39
C LYS A 329 8.34 -8.84 -33.57
N TRP A 330 7.77 -9.30 -34.69
CA TRP A 330 6.33 -9.18 -34.96
C TRP A 330 5.49 -10.00 -33.96
N LEU A 331 5.95 -11.20 -33.62
CA LEU A 331 5.27 -12.07 -32.66
C LEU A 331 5.36 -11.50 -31.24
N ALA A 332 6.50 -10.91 -30.88
CA ALA A 332 6.67 -10.20 -29.61
C ALA A 332 5.70 -9.00 -29.50
N GLU A 333 5.48 -8.26 -30.58
CA GLU A 333 4.50 -7.18 -30.63
C GLU A 333 3.07 -7.70 -30.41
N LEU A 334 2.68 -8.80 -31.07
CA LEU A 334 1.37 -9.43 -30.88
C LEU A 334 1.17 -9.94 -29.46
N ILE A 335 2.18 -10.61 -28.88
CA ILE A 335 2.12 -11.09 -27.49
C ILE A 335 1.97 -9.92 -26.53
N PHE A 336 2.69 -8.81 -26.76
CA PHE A 336 2.56 -7.60 -25.96
C PHE A 336 1.16 -7.00 -26.05
N LEU A 337 0.60 -6.87 -27.25
CA LEU A 337 -0.75 -6.34 -27.45
C LEU A 337 -1.81 -7.24 -26.78
N ALA A 338 -1.65 -8.56 -26.88
CA ALA A 338 -2.52 -9.52 -26.20
C ALA A 338 -2.43 -9.39 -24.67
N LEU A 339 -1.22 -9.25 -24.12
CA LEU A 339 -1.00 -9.02 -22.69
C LEU A 339 -1.65 -7.70 -22.23
N MET A 340 -1.43 -6.61 -22.98
CA MET A 340 -2.02 -5.31 -22.68
C MET A 340 -3.54 -5.36 -22.70
N PHE A 341 -4.13 -5.98 -23.72
CA PHE A 341 -5.56 -6.14 -23.83
C PHE A 341 -6.13 -7.01 -22.69
N ALA A 342 -5.46 -8.11 -22.34
CA ALA A 342 -5.87 -8.97 -21.23
C ALA A 342 -5.85 -8.23 -19.88
N ILE A 343 -4.81 -7.44 -19.61
CA ILE A 343 -4.71 -6.62 -18.39
C ILE A 343 -5.82 -5.57 -18.34
N LEU A 344 -6.08 -4.88 -19.46
CA LEU A 344 -7.15 -3.90 -19.56
C LEU A 344 -8.53 -4.55 -19.39
N LEU A 345 -8.75 -5.73 -19.95
CA LEU A 345 -9.98 -6.49 -19.73
C LEU A 345 -10.16 -6.83 -18.25
N VAL A 346 -9.13 -7.32 -17.55
CA VAL A 346 -9.22 -7.64 -16.12
C VAL A 346 -9.55 -6.39 -15.30
N ASN A 347 -8.87 -5.28 -15.57
CA ASN A 347 -9.10 -4.02 -14.86
C ASN A 347 -10.51 -3.47 -15.11
N TYR A 348 -10.93 -3.40 -16.38
CA TYR A 348 -12.22 -2.82 -16.75
C TYR A 348 -13.41 -3.76 -16.52
N GLN A 349 -13.19 -5.08 -16.41
CA GLN A 349 -14.27 -6.04 -16.13
C GLN A 349 -14.96 -5.71 -14.79
N ALA A 350 -14.22 -5.23 -13.79
CA ALA A 350 -14.78 -4.83 -12.50
C ALA A 350 -15.76 -3.65 -12.59
N ILE A 351 -15.70 -2.87 -13.67
CA ILE A 351 -16.50 -1.66 -13.92
C ILE A 351 -17.61 -1.94 -14.95
N LEU A 352 -17.27 -2.60 -16.07
CA LEU A 352 -18.18 -2.84 -17.20
C LEU A 352 -19.20 -3.96 -16.93
N PHE A 353 -18.87 -4.96 -16.10
CA PHE A 353 -19.73 -6.11 -15.82
C PHE A 353 -20.05 -6.25 -14.32
N PRO A 354 -20.84 -5.33 -13.74
CA PRO A 354 -21.17 -5.33 -12.31
C PRO A 354 -22.01 -6.54 -11.87
N ASN A 355 -22.63 -7.29 -12.79
CA ASN A 355 -23.52 -8.43 -12.48
C ASN A 355 -22.90 -9.84 -12.71
N SER A 356 -21.73 -9.98 -13.34
CA SER A 356 -21.09 -11.30 -13.52
C SER A 356 -20.25 -11.69 -12.31
N GLU A 357 -20.41 -12.86 -11.71
CA GLU A 357 -19.45 -13.36 -10.70
C GLU A 357 -18.05 -13.44 -11.31
N SER A 358 -17.22 -12.42 -11.08
CA SER A 358 -15.88 -12.36 -11.67
C SER A 358 -14.81 -12.13 -10.61
N PHE A 359 -13.65 -12.67 -10.91
CA PHE A 359 -12.48 -12.80 -10.05
C PHE A 359 -11.85 -11.47 -9.63
N ALA A 360 -12.20 -10.35 -10.28
CA ALA A 360 -11.62 -9.03 -10.05
C ALA A 360 -12.53 -8.10 -9.21
N LYS A 361 -13.69 -8.57 -8.72
CA LYS A 361 -14.68 -7.67 -8.12
C LYS A 361 -14.33 -7.12 -6.74
N LEU A 362 -13.37 -7.69 -6.03
CA LEU A 362 -12.99 -7.27 -4.67
C LEU A 362 -14.23 -6.99 -3.78
N ASN A 363 -15.26 -7.84 -3.87
CA ASN A 363 -16.57 -7.60 -3.23
C ASN A 363 -16.44 -7.40 -1.71
N ASN A 364 -15.46 -8.06 -1.08
CA ASN A 364 -15.18 -7.97 0.34
C ASN A 364 -14.50 -6.63 0.74
N LEU A 365 -13.94 -5.90 -0.22
CA LEU A 365 -13.20 -4.65 0.01
C LEU A 365 -13.93 -3.42 -0.54
N LYS A 366 -14.93 -3.60 -1.40
CA LYS A 366 -15.79 -2.50 -1.89
C LYS A 366 -16.76 -2.07 -0.81
N LEU A 367 -16.95 -0.76 -0.66
CA LEU A 367 -17.99 -0.21 0.19
C LEU A 367 -19.37 -0.58 -0.40
N LYS A 368 -20.29 -1.13 0.41
CA LYS A 368 -21.67 -1.31 -0.04
C LYS A 368 -22.32 0.07 -0.18
N GLN A 369 -22.87 0.35 -1.36
CA GLN A 369 -23.40 1.68 -1.72
C GLN A 369 -24.62 2.15 -0.91
N LYS A 370 -25.21 1.32 -0.06
CA LYS A 370 -26.41 1.67 0.72
C LYS A 370 -26.16 1.39 2.19
N SER A 371 -25.86 2.44 2.95
CA SER A 371 -25.99 2.39 4.40
C SER A 371 -27.44 2.08 4.75
N ALA A 372 -27.67 1.20 5.72
CA ALA A 372 -29.02 0.87 6.19
C ALA A 372 -29.75 2.09 6.80
N TYR A 373 -29.01 3.16 7.09
CA TYR A 373 -29.48 4.37 7.75
C TYR A 373 -29.11 5.63 6.94
N ASP A 374 -30.05 6.58 6.80
CA ASP A 374 -29.89 7.82 6.02
C ASP A 374 -29.47 9.02 6.90
N PHE A 375 -28.43 8.84 7.71
CA PHE A 375 -27.80 9.94 8.44
C PHE A 375 -26.69 10.54 7.58
N LYS A 376 -26.62 11.88 7.50
CA LYS A 376 -25.57 12.61 6.78
C LYS A 376 -24.98 13.70 7.65
N LYS A 377 -23.66 13.90 7.54
CA LYS A 377 -22.85 14.92 8.22
C LYS A 377 -22.95 14.88 9.74
N ARG A 378 -23.20 13.71 10.33
CA ARG A 378 -23.24 13.53 11.79
C ARG A 378 -21.96 12.90 12.31
N LYS A 379 -21.62 13.20 13.56
CA LYS A 379 -20.58 12.46 14.28
C LYS A 379 -21.13 11.12 14.74
N ILE A 380 -20.63 10.02 14.19
CA ILE A 380 -21.13 8.68 14.48
C ILE A 380 -20.04 7.80 15.09
N LEU A 381 -20.48 6.81 15.86
CA LEU A 381 -19.68 5.69 16.31
C LEU A 381 -20.38 4.39 15.88
N VAL A 382 -19.67 3.56 15.13
CA VAL A 382 -20.14 2.23 14.73
C VAL A 382 -19.51 1.18 15.64
N LEU A 383 -20.33 0.45 16.39
CA LEU A 383 -19.94 -0.70 17.19
C LEU A 383 -20.17 -1.97 16.37
N GLY A 384 -19.15 -2.37 15.62
CA GLY A 384 -19.14 -3.60 14.84
C GLY A 384 -18.34 -3.50 13.55
N GLU A 385 -18.37 -4.56 12.75
CA GLU A 385 -17.64 -4.61 11.49
C GLU A 385 -18.24 -3.68 10.41
N GLY A 386 -17.36 -3.12 9.58
CA GLY A 386 -17.69 -2.27 8.43
C GLY A 386 -17.60 -0.77 8.70
N LEU A 387 -17.24 -0.03 7.65
CA LEU A 387 -17.05 1.43 7.67
C LEU A 387 -18.07 2.19 6.79
N GLU A 388 -19.08 1.48 6.29
CA GLU A 388 -20.04 1.97 5.29
C GLU A 388 -20.76 3.25 5.75
N GLU A 389 -21.14 3.29 7.03
CA GLU A 389 -21.87 4.40 7.61
C GLU A 389 -21.04 5.69 7.74
N TYR A 390 -19.71 5.57 7.72
CA TYR A 390 -18.82 6.73 7.77
C TYR A 390 -18.67 7.43 6.41
N GLN A 391 -19.19 6.89 5.30
CA GLN A 391 -19.03 7.50 3.98
C GLN A 391 -19.48 8.97 3.95
N ASN A 392 -20.68 9.24 4.48
CA ASN A 392 -21.27 10.58 4.51
C ASN A 392 -21.26 11.20 5.91
N ASN A 393 -20.54 10.59 6.86
CA ASN A 393 -20.54 10.96 8.27
C ASN A 393 -19.11 11.06 8.80
N TYR A 394 -19.00 11.59 10.01
CA TYR A 394 -17.73 11.81 10.68
C TYR A 394 -17.51 10.73 11.74
N SER A 395 -16.28 10.23 11.87
CA SER A 395 -15.96 9.35 12.99
C SER A 395 -15.91 10.15 14.29
N ALA A 396 -16.53 9.58 15.33
CA ALA A 396 -16.39 10.01 16.70
C ALA A 396 -15.62 8.95 17.49
N THR A 397 -14.91 9.39 18.53
CA THR A 397 -14.05 8.55 19.39
C THR A 397 -12.87 7.90 18.63
N PRO A 398 -11.89 7.30 19.33
CA PRO A 398 -10.76 6.62 18.68
C PRO A 398 -11.12 5.35 17.90
N TYR A 399 -12.32 4.80 18.08
CA TYR A 399 -12.71 3.45 17.67
C TYR A 399 -13.08 3.32 16.17
N ILE A 400 -12.15 3.68 15.27
CA ILE A 400 -12.35 3.50 13.81
C ILE A 400 -12.14 2.03 13.42
N ASN A 401 -11.01 1.44 13.82
CA ASN A 401 -10.69 0.06 13.46
C ASN A 401 -11.34 -0.91 14.45
N TRP A 402 -12.39 -1.62 14.00
CA TRP A 402 -13.12 -2.57 14.83
C TRP A 402 -12.22 -3.65 15.45
N ASN A 403 -11.23 -4.16 14.70
CA ASN A 403 -10.36 -5.22 15.19
C ASN A 403 -9.47 -4.79 16.36
N LEU A 404 -9.12 -3.50 16.44
CA LEU A 404 -8.43 -2.93 17.60
C LEU A 404 -9.43 -2.58 18.70
N SER A 405 -10.57 -2.02 18.32
CA SER A 405 -11.59 -1.50 19.24
C SER A 405 -12.29 -2.59 20.05
N LYS A 406 -12.52 -3.77 19.46
CA LYS A 406 -13.21 -4.89 20.11
C LYS A 406 -12.54 -5.35 21.40
N HIS A 407 -11.20 -5.31 21.47
CA HIS A 407 -10.47 -5.71 22.67
C HIS A 407 -10.87 -4.87 23.89
N GLU A 408 -11.08 -3.56 23.70
CA GLU A 408 -11.52 -2.66 24.77
C GLU A 408 -13.06 -2.67 24.94
N LEU A 409 -13.81 -2.66 23.83
CA LEU A 409 -15.27 -2.54 23.84
C LEU A 409 -16.01 -3.82 24.26
N GLU A 410 -15.45 -5.01 24.02
CA GLU A 410 -16.01 -6.28 24.51
C GLU A 410 -15.59 -6.56 25.96
N GLY A 411 -14.36 -6.14 26.30
CA GLY A 411 -13.68 -6.30 27.60
C GLY A 411 -14.18 -5.40 28.73
N MET A 412 -15.44 -4.93 28.68
CA MET A 412 -16.05 -3.98 29.64
C MET A 412 -16.20 -4.50 31.08
N ASP A 413 -15.70 -5.71 31.36
CA ASP A 413 -15.61 -6.26 32.72
C ASP A 413 -14.34 -5.78 33.45
N ASN A 414 -13.35 -5.27 32.72
CA ASN A 414 -12.16 -4.64 33.28
C ASN A 414 -12.42 -3.13 33.52
N TYR A 415 -12.19 -2.68 34.74
CA TYR A 415 -12.38 -1.28 35.14
C TYR A 415 -11.53 -0.29 34.32
N LEU A 416 -10.34 -0.72 33.88
CA LEU A 416 -9.45 0.13 33.07
C LEU A 416 -10.05 0.42 31.68
N HIS A 417 -10.69 -0.58 31.06
CA HIS A 417 -11.41 -0.40 29.80
C HIS A 417 -12.61 0.54 29.97
N VAL A 418 -13.36 0.39 31.08
CA VAL A 418 -14.49 1.28 31.40
C VAL A 418 -14.04 2.75 31.53
N ILE A 419 -12.92 3.01 32.23
CA ILE A 419 -12.37 4.37 32.36
C ILE A 419 -11.93 4.93 31.00
N ASN A 420 -11.24 4.15 30.18
CA ASN A 420 -10.77 4.59 28.88
C ASN A 420 -11.94 4.94 27.95
N VAL A 421 -12.93 4.06 27.87
CA VAL A 421 -14.17 4.30 27.11
C VAL A 421 -14.86 5.56 27.61
N TYR A 422 -15.00 5.74 28.93
CA TYR A 422 -15.60 6.96 29.48
C TYR A 422 -14.84 8.22 29.05
N LYS A 423 -13.51 8.24 29.20
CA LYS A 423 -12.67 9.39 28.80
C LYS A 423 -12.78 9.69 27.30
N ASN A 424 -12.79 8.66 26.46
CA ASN A 424 -12.89 8.79 25.01
C ASN A 424 -14.25 9.35 24.58
N PHE A 425 -15.34 8.88 25.21
CA PHE A 425 -16.69 9.40 24.96
C PHE A 425 -16.89 10.81 25.49
N ASP A 426 -16.25 11.18 26.61
CA ASP A 426 -16.34 12.54 27.14
C ASP A 426 -15.54 13.54 26.27
N LYS A 427 -14.39 13.11 25.75
CA LYS A 427 -13.53 13.92 24.88
C LYS A 427 -14.13 14.17 23.49
N ASP A 428 -14.64 13.14 22.82
CA ASP A 428 -15.23 13.24 21.47
C ASP A 428 -16.56 12.47 21.40
N PRO A 429 -17.63 13.02 22.00
CA PRO A 429 -18.91 12.32 22.13
C PRO A 429 -19.61 12.13 20.77
N PRO A 430 -20.01 10.90 20.42
CA PRO A 430 -20.81 10.66 19.23
C PRO A 430 -22.19 11.31 19.32
N GLU A 431 -22.73 11.79 18.20
CA GLU A 431 -24.13 12.19 18.10
C GLU A 431 -25.02 10.96 17.89
N VAL A 432 -24.52 9.96 17.15
CA VAL A 432 -25.23 8.72 16.86
C VAL A 432 -24.32 7.52 17.10
N ILE A 433 -24.81 6.51 17.80
CA ILE A 433 -24.15 5.22 17.99
C ILE A 433 -24.94 4.17 17.20
N ILE A 434 -24.27 3.46 16.32
CA ILE A 434 -24.82 2.38 15.50
C ILE A 434 -24.24 1.07 16.01
N ASP A 435 -25.08 0.22 16.60
CA ASP A 435 -24.68 -0.96 17.36
C ASP A 435 -24.97 -2.26 16.62
N LYS A 436 -24.04 -2.72 15.78
CA LYS A 436 -24.19 -3.94 14.99
C LYS A 436 -23.99 -5.20 15.85
N GLU A 437 -23.14 -5.13 16.87
CA GLU A 437 -22.76 -6.26 17.74
C GLU A 437 -23.54 -6.34 19.06
N LYS A 438 -24.55 -5.49 19.26
CA LYS A 438 -25.39 -5.42 20.47
C LYS A 438 -24.61 -5.11 21.76
N LEU A 439 -23.52 -4.35 21.66
CA LEU A 439 -22.66 -3.97 22.78
C LEU A 439 -23.11 -2.70 23.49
N ALA A 440 -23.95 -1.87 22.87
CA ALA A 440 -24.34 -0.58 23.45
C ALA A 440 -25.07 -0.75 24.78
N ILE A 441 -25.86 -1.82 24.93
CA ILE A 441 -26.56 -2.13 26.19
C ILE A 441 -25.54 -2.39 27.30
N LYS A 442 -24.58 -3.31 27.07
CA LYS A 442 -23.49 -3.59 28.02
C LYS A 442 -22.70 -2.33 28.36
N LEU A 443 -22.45 -1.47 27.36
CA LEU A 443 -21.73 -0.21 27.54
C LEU A 443 -22.51 0.77 28.44
N PHE A 444 -23.81 0.94 28.22
CA PHE A 444 -24.66 1.83 29.00
C PHE A 444 -24.90 1.31 30.43
N ASP A 445 -24.97 -0.01 30.63
CA ASP A 445 -25.11 -0.61 31.95
C ASP A 445 -23.83 -0.41 32.79
N ARG A 446 -22.66 -0.55 32.17
CA ARG A 446 -21.36 -0.32 32.82
C ARG A 446 -21.05 1.15 33.01
N ILE A 447 -21.56 2.03 32.14
CA ILE A 447 -21.36 3.48 32.21
C ILE A 447 -22.72 4.21 32.14
N PRO A 448 -23.51 4.24 33.23
CA PRO A 448 -24.84 4.84 33.23
C PRO A 448 -24.84 6.35 32.90
N SER A 449 -23.74 7.04 33.22
CA SER A 449 -23.55 8.46 32.88
C SER A 449 -23.51 8.72 31.38
N ILE A 450 -23.03 7.75 30.57
CA ILE A 450 -23.13 7.79 29.11
C ILE A 450 -24.54 7.38 28.72
N GLY A 451 -25.05 6.24 29.21
CA GLY A 451 -26.37 5.72 28.83
C GLY A 451 -27.51 6.73 28.99
N SER A 452 -27.50 7.52 30.06
CA SER A 452 -28.50 8.58 30.30
C SER A 452 -28.53 9.65 29.19
N LYS A 453 -27.38 9.93 28.56
CA LYS A 453 -27.21 10.92 27.48
C LYS A 453 -27.67 10.41 26.11
N TYR A 454 -28.02 9.14 25.94
CA TYR A 454 -28.47 8.60 24.65
C TYR A 454 -29.91 8.07 24.73
N LYS A 455 -30.64 8.16 23.62
CA LYS A 455 -31.99 7.60 23.43
C LYS A 455 -31.98 6.66 22.22
N LYS A 456 -32.64 5.51 22.34
CA LYS A 456 -32.81 4.59 21.22
C LYS A 456 -33.85 5.14 20.25
N ILE A 457 -33.51 5.23 18.96
CA ILE A 457 -34.43 5.74 17.91
C ILE A 457 -34.85 4.62 16.97
N LEU A 458 -33.92 3.74 16.60
CA LEU A 458 -34.16 2.59 15.73
C LEU A 458 -33.63 1.33 16.42
N PRO A 459 -33.99 0.12 15.93
CA PRO A 459 -33.26 -1.08 16.28
C PRO A 459 -31.77 -0.82 16.07
N ASN A 460 -30.96 -1.03 17.11
CA ASN A 460 -29.51 -0.87 17.06
C ASN A 460 -28.98 0.56 16.80
N VAL A 461 -29.80 1.62 16.93
CA VAL A 461 -29.32 3.00 16.78
C VAL A 461 -29.72 3.86 17.98
N TYR A 462 -28.74 4.55 18.54
CA TYR A 462 -28.89 5.44 19.69
C TYR A 462 -28.43 6.85 19.31
N GLU A 463 -29.25 7.87 19.61
CA GLU A 463 -28.93 9.28 19.36
C GLU A 463 -28.71 10.00 20.69
N ARG A 464 -27.76 10.92 20.72
CA ARG A 464 -27.48 11.76 21.88
C ARG A 464 -28.66 12.71 22.15
N LYS A 465 -29.05 12.80 23.41
CA LYS A 465 -29.99 13.80 23.93
C LYS A 465 -29.23 15.12 24.07
N TYR A 466 -29.77 16.18 23.47
CA TYR A 466 -29.29 17.55 23.65
C TYR A 466 -29.94 18.18 24.86
#